data_AF-A0A3N5NZ58-F1
#
_entry.id   AF-A0A3N5NZ58-F1
#
_cell.length_a   1.000
_cell.length_b   1.000
_cell.length_c   1.000
_cell.angle_alpha   90.00
_cell.angle_beta   90.00
_cell.angle_gamma   90.00
#
_symmetry.space_group_name_H-M   'P 1'
#
loop_
_entity.id
_entity.type
_entity.pdbx_description
1 polymer ?
#
loop_
_entity_poly.entity_id
_entity_poly.type
_entity_poly.pdbx_seq_one_letter_code
_entity_poly.pdbx_strand_id
1 'polypeptide(L)'
;MAVRMPMPVRIATQDRIVCMGLSLPAQARPRPAERHRQGKGPTEQRAVDRTRSAALSSVFVIRIHTRKPMSSRRVTAVLVCVVALSGGARAQDTRRPTSTQTFTLEEALQYALAHYPSVRAALEQVNASTASVRVARAAYLPRFDALWQTNRATANNVFGQLLPQSVLPSISGPVLASDSAQTVWGSAAGGLFSWEAFDFGLRGAAVREAEASVARARADESLTRLSVQNAVGAAFLSVVSDQQAVAAAEADVQRRDILAR
;
A
#
# COMPACT_ATOMS: atom_id res chain seq x y z
N MET A 1 -35.80 -11.45 28.50
CA MET A 1 -35.16 -10.12 28.50
C MET A 1 -33.97 -10.21 27.57
N ALA A 2 -34.16 -9.83 26.30
CA ALA A 2 -33.23 -10.04 25.20
C ALA A 2 -32.59 -8.71 24.81
N VAL A 3 -31.26 -8.65 24.70
CA VAL A 3 -30.56 -7.55 24.06
C VAL A 3 -29.49 -8.11 23.13
N ARG A 4 -29.52 -7.59 21.91
CA ARG A 4 -29.00 -8.08 20.64
C ARG A 4 -27.68 -7.38 20.33
N MET A 5 -26.71 -8.12 19.79
CA MET A 5 -25.48 -7.58 19.20
C MET A 5 -25.76 -6.65 18.02
N PRO A 6 -24.85 -5.70 17.70
CA PRO A 6 -24.78 -5.13 16.36
C PRO A 6 -23.45 -5.46 15.64
N MET A 7 -23.59 -5.87 14.36
CA MET A 7 -22.57 -5.85 13.33
C MET A 7 -22.45 -4.46 12.69
N PRO A 8 -21.33 -4.13 12.00
CA PRO A 8 -21.16 -2.84 11.31
C PRO A 8 -21.74 -2.83 9.88
N VAL A 9 -22.34 -1.70 9.52
CA VAL A 9 -22.94 -1.37 8.21
C VAL A 9 -21.93 -0.63 7.32
N ARG A 10 -21.83 -1.03 6.04
CA ARG A 10 -21.23 -0.23 4.95
C ARG A 10 -22.30 0.64 4.30
N ILE A 11 -22.03 1.91 4.04
CA ILE A 11 -22.68 2.71 2.99
C ILE A 11 -21.65 3.66 2.36
N ALA A 12 -21.72 3.78 1.04
CA ALA A 12 -20.95 4.68 0.17
C ALA A 12 -21.71 6.02 -0.09
N THR A 13 -21.03 6.94 -0.78
CA THR A 13 -21.61 8.05 -1.60
C THR A 13 -21.63 9.44 -0.98
N GLN A 14 -20.61 10.23 -1.36
CA GLN A 14 -20.66 11.55 -2.01
C GLN A 14 -21.94 12.40 -1.87
N ASP A 15 -21.84 13.58 -1.26
CA ASP A 15 -22.64 14.73 -1.67
C ASP A 15 -21.98 16.09 -1.42
N ARG A 16 -22.26 17.02 -2.34
CA ARG A 16 -21.78 18.40 -2.44
C ARG A 16 -22.60 19.35 -1.55
N ILE A 17 -21.95 20.28 -0.87
CA ILE A 17 -22.49 21.62 -0.53
C ILE A 17 -21.26 22.57 -0.54
N VAL A 18 -21.22 23.69 -1.28
CA VAL A 18 -21.55 25.04 -0.76
C VAL A 18 -21.73 26.04 -1.91
N CYS A 19 -22.93 26.63 -1.90
CA CYS A 19 -23.36 28.02 -2.13
C CYS A 19 -23.05 28.79 -3.41
N MET A 20 -24.14 28.91 -4.18
CA MET A 20 -24.56 29.99 -5.07
C MET A 20 -24.43 31.38 -4.41
N GLY A 21 -23.74 32.29 -5.10
CA GLY A 21 -23.69 33.72 -4.80
C GLY A 21 -23.79 34.50 -6.10
N LEU A 22 -25.02 34.88 -6.44
CA LEU A 22 -25.45 35.59 -7.64
C LEU A 22 -24.94 37.05 -7.60
N SER A 23 -24.18 37.49 -8.60
CA SER A 23 -24.21 38.90 -9.03
C SER A 23 -23.76 39.02 -10.49
N LEU A 24 -24.72 39.31 -11.35
CA LEU A 24 -24.53 39.93 -12.65
C LEU A 24 -24.07 41.40 -12.42
N PRO A 25 -23.31 42.02 -13.34
CA PRO A 25 -24.00 42.60 -14.49
C PRO A 25 -23.21 42.65 -15.81
N ALA A 26 -24.02 42.74 -16.87
CA ALA A 26 -23.90 43.62 -18.03
C ALA A 26 -22.67 43.51 -18.96
N GLN A 27 -22.92 42.82 -20.06
CA GLN A 27 -22.42 43.06 -21.41
C GLN A 27 -22.17 44.54 -21.75
N ALA A 28 -20.97 44.85 -22.23
CA ALA A 28 -20.71 45.99 -23.11
C ALA A 28 -19.87 45.53 -24.31
N ARG A 29 -20.49 45.52 -25.50
CA ARG A 29 -19.85 45.29 -26.80
C ARG A 29 -18.81 46.39 -27.10
N PRO A 30 -17.72 46.09 -27.83
CA PRO A 30 -17.05 47.09 -28.64
C PRO A 30 -17.44 46.96 -30.13
N ARG A 31 -17.75 48.11 -30.76
CA ARG A 31 -17.81 48.30 -32.23
C ARG A 31 -16.38 48.40 -32.80
N PRO A 32 -16.16 48.11 -34.11
CA PRO A 32 -14.84 48.20 -34.74
C PRO A 32 -14.66 49.50 -35.55
N ALA A 33 -13.47 50.10 -35.46
CA ALA A 33 -12.86 51.06 -36.40
C ALA A 33 -11.39 51.21 -35.93
N GLU A 34 -10.34 51.39 -36.73
CA GLU A 34 -10.23 51.81 -38.12
C GLU A 34 -8.80 51.47 -38.60
N ARG A 35 -8.66 51.08 -39.87
CA ARG A 35 -7.38 50.95 -40.57
C ARG A 35 -6.88 52.33 -40.96
N HIS A 36 -5.58 52.59 -40.75
CA HIS A 36 -4.82 53.51 -41.59
C HIS A 36 -3.55 52.86 -42.15
N ARG A 37 -3.55 52.67 -43.48
CA ARG A 37 -2.37 52.70 -44.37
C ARG A 37 -1.76 54.12 -44.30
N GLN A 38 -0.50 54.45 -44.61
CA GLN A 38 0.44 53.95 -45.61
C GLN A 38 1.78 54.70 -45.42
N GLY A 39 2.91 54.10 -45.80
CA GLY A 39 4.17 54.83 -46.00
C GLY A 39 5.23 53.92 -46.62
N LYS A 40 5.61 54.19 -47.87
CA LYS A 40 6.42 53.35 -48.77
C LYS A 40 7.72 54.10 -49.10
N GLY A 41 8.87 53.43 -49.03
CA GLY A 41 10.14 53.92 -49.61
C GLY A 41 11.29 52.93 -49.38
N PRO A 42 12.27 52.79 -50.31
CA PRO A 42 12.91 51.49 -50.59
C PRO A 42 14.42 51.41 -50.25
N THR A 43 14.94 50.18 -50.40
CA THR A 43 16.35 49.83 -50.69
C THR A 43 17.32 49.72 -49.51
N GLU A 44 17.65 48.48 -49.11
CA GLU A 44 19.05 48.03 -49.00
C GLU A 44 19.12 46.52 -48.74
N GLN A 45 19.53 45.75 -49.76
CA GLN A 45 20.01 44.40 -49.61
C GLN A 45 21.49 44.46 -49.21
N ARG A 46 21.79 44.17 -47.94
CA ARG A 46 23.14 43.82 -47.51
C ARG A 46 23.15 42.43 -46.94
N ALA A 47 23.86 41.56 -47.64
CA ALA A 47 24.22 40.22 -47.24
C ALA A 47 24.91 40.26 -45.87
N VAL A 48 24.34 39.55 -44.90
CA VAL A 48 25.02 39.25 -43.63
C VAL A 48 25.53 37.83 -43.72
N ASP A 49 26.85 37.76 -43.61
CA ASP A 49 27.69 36.61 -43.85
C ASP A 49 27.40 35.45 -42.90
N ARG A 50 27.57 34.27 -43.47
CA ARG A 50 27.25 32.97 -42.90
C ARG A 50 28.46 32.46 -42.11
N THR A 51 28.55 32.74 -40.81
CA THR A 51 29.49 32.05 -39.91
C THR A 51 28.74 31.00 -39.09
N ARG A 52 28.57 29.81 -39.68
CA ARG A 52 28.15 28.61 -38.94
C ARG A 52 29.34 28.08 -38.13
N SER A 53 29.41 28.47 -36.86
CA SER A 53 30.26 27.79 -35.88
C SER A 53 29.69 26.40 -35.62
N ALA A 54 30.43 25.38 -36.02
CA ALA A 54 30.10 23.98 -35.82
C ALA A 54 30.32 23.59 -34.35
N ALA A 55 29.29 23.69 -33.52
CA ALA A 55 29.25 23.01 -32.24
C ALA A 55 28.86 21.54 -32.49
N LEU A 56 29.85 20.65 -32.42
CA LEU A 56 29.67 19.20 -32.40
C LEU A 56 28.91 18.80 -31.13
N SER A 57 27.58 18.84 -31.18
CA SER A 57 26.73 18.14 -30.22
C SER A 57 26.85 16.65 -30.46
N SER A 58 27.66 15.97 -29.65
CA SER A 58 27.65 14.52 -29.54
C SER A 58 26.29 14.07 -29.01
N VAL A 59 25.38 13.71 -29.91
CA VAL A 59 24.13 13.03 -29.58
C VAL A 59 24.50 11.61 -29.15
N PHE A 60 24.56 11.37 -27.84
CA PHE A 60 24.59 10.01 -27.29
C PHE A 60 23.19 9.40 -27.45
N VAL A 61 22.98 8.66 -28.55
CA VAL A 61 21.82 7.79 -28.72
C VAL A 61 22.01 6.60 -27.78
N ILE A 62 21.42 6.65 -26.59
CA ILE A 62 21.24 5.45 -25.77
C ILE A 62 20.20 4.60 -26.49
N ARG A 63 20.67 3.58 -27.23
CA ARG A 63 19.85 2.55 -27.83
C ARG A 63 19.27 1.67 -26.73
N ILE A 64 18.13 2.08 -26.19
CA ILE A 64 17.33 1.26 -25.27
C ILE A 64 16.94 0.01 -26.05
N HIS A 65 17.55 -1.13 -25.72
CA HIS A 65 17.09 -2.42 -26.19
C HIS A 65 15.69 -2.66 -25.60
N THR A 66 14.66 -2.37 -26.38
CA THR A 66 13.30 -2.83 -26.10
C THR A 66 13.37 -4.36 -26.05
N ARG A 67 13.21 -4.93 -24.86
CA ARG A 67 13.05 -6.38 -24.71
C ARG A 67 11.91 -6.81 -25.61
N LYS A 68 12.16 -7.85 -26.42
CA LYS A 68 11.20 -8.44 -27.37
C LYS A 68 9.80 -8.51 -26.75
N PRO A 69 8.74 -8.11 -27.47
CA PRO A 69 7.39 -8.18 -26.97
C PRO A 69 7.07 -9.62 -26.58
N MET A 70 6.63 -9.83 -25.34
CA MET A 70 6.21 -11.13 -24.85
C MET A 70 5.09 -11.66 -25.74
N SER A 71 5.38 -12.76 -26.42
CA SER A 71 4.46 -13.56 -27.21
C SER A 71 3.13 -13.75 -26.48
N SER A 72 2.05 -13.41 -27.18
CA SER A 72 0.62 -13.51 -26.83
C SER A 72 0.21 -14.84 -26.17
N ARG A 73 1.02 -15.89 -26.30
CA ARG A 73 0.80 -17.20 -25.68
C ARG A 73 0.87 -17.22 -24.15
N ARG A 74 1.49 -16.24 -23.49
CA ARG A 74 1.58 -16.20 -22.01
C ARG A 74 0.37 -15.59 -21.32
N VAL A 75 -0.37 -14.70 -22.00
CA VAL A 75 -1.57 -14.06 -21.43
C VAL A 75 -2.76 -15.01 -21.40
N THR A 76 -2.86 -15.90 -22.40
CA THR A 76 -3.88 -16.96 -22.43
C THR A 76 -3.72 -17.96 -21.27
N ALA A 77 -2.49 -18.22 -20.81
CA ALA A 77 -2.24 -19.12 -19.69
C ALA A 77 -2.73 -18.57 -18.34
N VAL A 78 -2.71 -17.23 -18.16
CA VAL A 78 -3.20 -16.59 -16.92
C VAL A 78 -4.73 -16.56 -16.88
N LEU A 79 -5.40 -16.40 -18.02
CA LEU A 79 -6.86 -16.39 -18.09
C LEU A 79 -7.48 -17.80 -17.93
N VAL A 80 -6.78 -18.86 -18.38
CA VAL A 80 -7.20 -20.25 -18.19
C VAL A 80 -7.09 -20.68 -16.71
N CYS A 81 -6.16 -20.11 -15.94
CA CYS A 81 -6.07 -20.37 -14.50
C CYS A 81 -7.25 -19.78 -13.71
N VAL A 82 -7.87 -18.67 -14.15
CA VAL A 82 -8.97 -18.03 -13.41
C VAL A 82 -10.30 -18.78 -13.58
N VAL A 83 -10.53 -19.43 -14.73
CA VAL A 83 -11.78 -20.19 -14.99
C VAL A 83 -11.74 -21.59 -14.35
N ALA A 84 -10.56 -22.14 -14.10
CA ALA A 84 -10.39 -23.42 -13.40
C ALA A 84 -10.65 -23.36 -11.88
N LEU A 85 -10.82 -22.16 -11.28
CA LEU A 85 -11.15 -22.02 -9.85
C LEU A 85 -12.63 -22.30 -9.50
N SER A 86 -13.47 -22.63 -10.49
CA SER A 86 -14.91 -22.89 -10.29
C SER A 86 -15.23 -24.37 -10.00
N GLY A 87 -14.23 -25.25 -9.99
CA GLY A 87 -14.40 -26.70 -9.91
C GLY A 87 -14.21 -27.26 -8.50
N GLY A 88 -15.30 -27.30 -7.72
CA GLY A 88 -15.44 -28.21 -6.59
C GLY A 88 -14.83 -27.76 -5.26
N ALA A 89 -15.67 -27.21 -4.40
CA ALA A 89 -15.47 -27.31 -2.96
C ALA A 89 -15.49 -28.80 -2.55
N ARG A 90 -14.35 -29.47 -2.68
CA ARG A 90 -14.10 -30.71 -1.95
C ARG A 90 -13.99 -30.28 -0.50
N ALA A 91 -15.03 -30.53 0.28
CA ALA A 91 -14.92 -30.59 1.73
C ALA A 91 -13.70 -31.48 2.01
N GLN A 92 -12.59 -30.87 2.43
CA GLN A 92 -11.45 -31.62 2.93
C GLN A 92 -11.91 -32.15 4.27
N ASP A 93 -12.54 -33.32 4.23
CA ASP A 93 -12.76 -34.17 5.37
C ASP A 93 -11.36 -34.60 5.86
N THR A 94 -10.71 -33.68 6.57
CA THR A 94 -9.41 -33.89 7.18
C THR A 94 -9.66 -34.68 8.45
N ARG A 95 -10.18 -35.90 8.29
CA ARG A 95 -10.08 -36.92 9.31
C ARG A 95 -8.62 -37.38 9.29
N ARG A 96 -7.76 -36.52 9.83
CA ARG A 96 -6.38 -36.88 10.14
C ARG A 96 -6.50 -38.12 11.03
N PRO A 97 -5.82 -39.24 10.72
CA PRO A 97 -5.76 -40.33 11.66
C PRO A 97 -5.19 -39.75 12.96
N THR A 98 -6.03 -39.59 13.96
CA THR A 98 -5.62 -39.32 15.32
C THR A 98 -4.93 -40.60 15.77
N SER A 99 -3.65 -40.73 15.45
CA SER A 99 -2.78 -41.51 16.31
C SER A 99 -2.94 -40.89 17.68
N THR A 100 -3.50 -41.65 18.63
CA THR A 100 -3.60 -41.25 20.03
C THR A 100 -2.18 -41.18 20.56
N GLN A 101 -1.51 -40.06 20.31
CA GLN A 101 -0.24 -39.75 20.93
C GLN A 101 -0.57 -39.42 22.38
N THR A 102 -0.12 -40.30 23.27
CA THR A 102 -0.14 -40.03 24.70
C THR A 102 0.92 -38.96 24.95
N PHE A 103 0.48 -37.74 25.21
CA PHE A 103 1.37 -36.65 25.59
C PHE A 103 1.50 -36.62 27.11
N THR A 104 2.72 -36.46 27.60
CA THR A 104 2.95 -35.91 28.94
C THR A 104 2.65 -34.40 28.93
N LEU A 105 2.42 -33.80 30.10
CA LEU A 105 2.18 -32.35 30.21
C LEU A 105 3.32 -31.53 29.57
N GLU A 106 4.57 -31.93 29.81
CA GLU A 106 5.75 -31.25 29.29
C GLU A 106 5.81 -31.28 27.75
N GLU A 107 5.51 -32.45 27.15
CA GLU A 107 5.46 -32.60 25.70
C GLU A 107 4.31 -31.79 25.08
N ALA A 108 3.15 -31.76 25.75
CA ALA A 108 2.01 -30.96 25.30
C ALA A 108 2.34 -29.46 25.29
N LEU A 109 3.05 -28.97 26.32
CA LEU A 109 3.51 -27.59 26.40
C LEU A 109 4.53 -27.26 25.30
N GLN A 110 5.56 -28.09 25.11
CA GLN A 110 6.55 -27.87 24.06
C GLN A 110 5.93 -27.90 22.67
N TYR A 111 5.02 -28.86 22.42
CA TYR A 111 4.29 -28.95 21.18
C TYR A 111 3.48 -27.68 20.90
N ALA A 112 2.75 -27.19 21.91
CA ALA A 112 1.97 -25.96 21.80
C ALA A 112 2.87 -24.76 21.53
N LEU A 113 3.97 -24.56 22.27
CA LEU A 113 4.88 -23.44 22.03
C LEU A 113 5.48 -23.43 20.62
N ALA A 114 5.72 -24.61 20.03
CA ALA A 114 6.26 -24.73 18.68
C ALA A 114 5.21 -24.49 17.58
N HIS A 115 3.93 -24.84 17.81
CA HIS A 115 2.92 -24.89 16.75
C HIS A 115 1.78 -23.88 16.90
N TYR A 116 1.62 -23.25 18.07
CA TYR A 116 0.46 -22.41 18.34
C TYR A 116 0.53 -21.08 17.56
N PRO A 117 -0.51 -20.73 16.78
CA PRO A 117 -0.48 -19.56 15.89
C PRO A 117 -0.31 -18.21 16.62
N SER A 118 -0.84 -18.07 17.84
CA SER A 118 -0.73 -16.79 18.57
C SER A 118 0.71 -16.46 18.97
N VAL A 119 1.52 -17.47 19.34
CA VAL A 119 2.95 -17.29 19.67
C VAL A 119 3.71 -16.84 18.42
N ARG A 120 3.43 -17.47 17.27
CA ARG A 120 4.03 -17.06 16.00
C ARG A 120 3.64 -15.63 15.62
N ALA A 121 2.37 -15.27 15.76
CA ALA A 121 1.90 -13.91 15.50
C ALA A 121 2.59 -12.88 16.41
N ALA A 122 2.76 -13.20 17.69
CA ALA A 122 3.46 -12.32 18.63
C ALA A 122 4.95 -12.16 18.27
N LEU A 123 5.62 -13.22 17.85
CA LEU A 123 7.00 -13.14 17.36
C LEU A 123 7.13 -12.26 16.10
N GLU A 124 6.21 -12.39 15.15
CA GLU A 124 6.20 -11.51 13.97
C GLU A 124 5.89 -10.06 14.34
N GLN A 125 5.10 -9.81 15.39
CA GLN A 125 4.89 -8.47 15.90
C GLN A 125 6.17 -7.85 16.50
N VAL A 126 7.01 -8.65 17.16
CA VAL A 126 8.35 -8.21 17.61
C VAL A 126 9.24 -7.88 16.42
N ASN A 127 9.21 -8.71 15.37
CA ASN A 127 9.97 -8.48 14.15
C ASN A 127 9.52 -7.19 13.44
N ALA A 128 8.21 -6.98 13.30
CA ALA A 128 7.63 -5.76 12.76
C ALA A 128 8.06 -4.51 13.56
N SER A 129 7.99 -4.58 14.89
CA SER A 129 8.43 -3.49 15.76
C SER A 129 9.92 -3.20 15.62
N THR A 130 10.73 -4.24 15.44
CA THR A 130 12.18 -4.10 15.20
C THR A 130 12.47 -3.46 13.84
N ALA A 131 11.67 -3.76 12.82
CA ALA A 131 11.75 -3.10 11.52
C ALA A 131 11.41 -1.60 11.62
N SER A 132 10.45 -1.22 12.45
CA SER A 132 10.11 0.18 12.71
C SER A 132 11.27 0.99 13.30
N VAL A 133 12.12 0.37 14.14
CA VAL A 133 13.36 1.00 14.62
C VAL A 133 14.30 1.33 13.45
N ARG A 134 14.41 0.45 12.45
CA ARG A 134 15.22 0.73 11.25
C ARG A 134 14.63 1.87 10.43
N VAL A 135 13.30 1.97 10.34
CA VAL A 135 12.63 3.09 9.67
C VAL A 135 12.90 4.41 10.42
N ALA A 136 12.81 4.42 11.75
CA ALA A 136 13.15 5.59 12.55
C ALA A 136 14.63 6.00 12.37
N ARG A 137 15.54 5.03 12.28
CA ARG A 137 16.97 5.27 11.99
C ARG A 137 17.21 5.76 10.57
N ALA A 138 16.39 5.34 9.60
CA ALA A 138 16.50 5.82 8.23
C ALA A 138 16.21 7.33 8.09
N ALA A 139 15.48 7.93 9.03
CA ALA A 139 15.24 9.38 9.06
C ALA A 139 16.53 10.22 9.30
N TYR A 140 17.63 9.60 9.71
CA TYR A 140 18.94 10.27 9.76
C TYR A 140 19.58 10.41 8.38
N LEU A 141 19.16 9.60 7.42
CA LEU A 141 19.71 9.61 6.07
C LEU A 141 19.05 10.71 5.24
N PRO A 142 19.80 11.34 4.31
CA PRO A 142 19.20 12.23 3.33
C PRO A 142 18.25 11.43 2.43
N ARG A 143 17.15 12.08 2.03
CA ARG A 143 16.15 11.52 1.13
C ARG A 143 16.35 12.06 -0.27
N PHE A 144 16.30 11.17 -1.26
CA PHE A 144 16.29 11.51 -2.68
C PHE A 144 15.06 10.90 -3.34
N ASP A 145 14.17 11.74 -3.85
CA ASP A 145 12.98 11.32 -4.59
C ASP A 145 13.15 11.71 -6.06
N ALA A 146 12.83 10.79 -6.98
CA ALA A 146 12.93 11.02 -8.42
C ALA A 146 11.58 10.80 -9.10
N LEU A 147 11.26 11.65 -10.07
CA LEU A 147 10.02 11.60 -10.83
C LEU A 147 10.32 11.62 -12.33
N TRP A 148 9.58 10.82 -13.07
CA TRP A 148 9.38 11.00 -14.51
C TRP A 148 7.90 10.79 -14.81
N GLN A 149 7.29 11.80 -15.43
CA GLN A 149 5.93 11.78 -15.93
C GLN A 149 5.90 12.09 -17.44
N THR A 150 5.00 11.41 -18.15
CA THR A 150 4.59 11.77 -19.51
C THR A 150 3.08 11.90 -19.52
N ASN A 151 2.55 12.96 -20.11
CA ASN A 151 1.12 13.17 -20.24
C ASN A 151 0.72 13.60 -21.64
N ARG A 152 -0.58 13.47 -21.90
CA ARG A 152 -1.25 13.88 -23.12
C ARG A 152 -2.53 14.60 -22.73
N ALA A 153 -2.61 15.89 -23.03
CA ALA A 153 -3.73 16.74 -22.65
C ALA A 153 -4.00 17.80 -23.72
N THR A 154 -5.15 18.47 -23.65
CA THR A 154 -5.39 19.67 -24.42
C THR A 154 -4.72 20.86 -23.75
N ALA A 155 -4.18 21.80 -24.54
CA ALA A 155 -3.47 22.97 -24.01
C ALA A 155 -4.45 24.05 -23.53
N ASN A 156 -5.29 23.72 -22.55
CA ASN A 156 -6.26 24.64 -21.97
C ASN A 156 -5.78 24.96 -20.56
N ASN A 157 -5.26 26.17 -20.38
CA ASN A 157 -4.81 26.75 -19.10
C ASN A 157 -3.43 26.34 -18.54
N VAL A 158 -2.88 25.16 -18.85
CA VAL A 158 -1.56 24.76 -18.31
C VAL A 158 -0.61 24.22 -19.38
N PHE A 159 0.43 25.00 -19.71
CA PHE A 159 1.58 24.49 -20.46
C PHE A 159 2.48 23.70 -19.52
N GLY A 160 2.78 22.44 -19.86
CA GLY A 160 3.57 21.56 -19.00
C GLY A 160 2.78 21.05 -17.79
N GLN A 161 1.57 20.55 -18.01
CA GLN A 161 0.73 19.96 -16.97
C GLN A 161 1.54 18.95 -16.14
N LEU A 162 1.54 19.05 -14.81
CA LEU A 162 2.06 18.03 -13.90
C LEU A 162 0.90 17.44 -13.12
N LEU A 163 0.90 16.12 -12.91
CA LEU A 163 -0.06 15.51 -11.99
C LEU A 163 0.35 15.85 -10.55
N PRO A 164 -0.58 15.83 -9.58
CA PRO A 164 -0.23 16.05 -8.18
C PRO A 164 0.89 15.12 -7.70
N GLN A 165 2.00 15.70 -7.25
CA GLN A 165 3.19 14.99 -6.78
C GLN A 165 4.02 15.91 -5.85
N SER A 166 5.10 15.40 -5.26
CA SER A 166 5.93 16.12 -4.27
C SER A 166 7.32 16.59 -4.75
N VAL A 167 7.79 16.16 -5.93
CA VAL A 167 9.17 16.38 -6.43
C VAL A 167 9.30 17.68 -7.26
N LEU A 168 8.41 17.89 -8.23
CA LEU A 168 8.38 19.05 -9.14
C LEU A 168 7.25 20.03 -8.80
N PRO A 169 7.49 21.31 -8.52
CA PRO A 169 6.38 22.24 -8.27
C PRO A 169 5.40 22.29 -9.46
N SER A 170 4.11 22.49 -9.17
CA SER A 170 3.12 22.62 -10.24
C SER A 170 3.43 23.87 -11.07
N ILE A 171 3.62 23.70 -12.37
CA ILE A 171 3.86 24.80 -13.30
C ILE A 171 2.51 25.16 -13.89
N SER A 172 2.05 26.40 -13.67
CA SER A 172 0.86 26.95 -14.32
C SER A 172 1.28 27.90 -15.43
N GLY A 173 0.62 27.81 -16.58
CA GLY A 173 0.80 28.76 -17.68
C GLY A 173 -0.16 29.95 -17.56
N PRO A 174 0.03 31.00 -18.39
CA PRO A 174 -0.98 32.03 -18.56
C PRO A 174 -2.27 31.43 -19.14
N VAL A 175 -3.43 31.94 -18.68
CA VAL A 175 -4.74 31.60 -19.25
C VAL A 175 -4.78 31.98 -20.72
N LEU A 176 -5.13 31.03 -21.59
CA LEU A 176 -5.30 31.29 -23.01
C LEU A 176 -6.68 31.91 -23.26
N ALA A 177 -6.77 32.87 -24.18
CA ALA A 177 -8.02 33.55 -24.52
C ALA A 177 -9.06 32.65 -25.22
N SER A 178 -8.66 31.46 -25.67
CA SER A 178 -9.54 30.47 -26.30
C SER A 178 -9.12 29.05 -25.92
N ASP A 179 -10.09 28.18 -25.66
CA ASP A 179 -9.86 26.75 -25.49
C ASP A 179 -9.45 26.10 -26.82
N SER A 180 -8.53 25.15 -26.74
CA SER A 180 -8.06 24.32 -27.85
C SER A 180 -8.45 22.86 -27.63
N ALA A 181 -8.98 22.20 -28.67
CA ALA A 181 -9.18 20.75 -28.69
C ALA A 181 -7.94 19.99 -29.17
N GLN A 182 -6.84 20.70 -29.45
CA GLN A 182 -5.61 20.07 -29.95
C GLN A 182 -4.93 19.28 -28.84
N THR A 183 -4.61 18.04 -29.15
CA THR A 183 -3.81 17.19 -28.26
C THR A 183 -2.37 17.68 -28.24
N VAL A 184 -1.82 17.83 -27.03
CA VAL A 184 -0.40 18.09 -26.78
C VAL A 184 0.17 17.00 -25.88
N TRP A 185 1.40 16.58 -26.19
CA TRP A 185 2.19 15.69 -25.32
C TRP A 185 3.14 16.52 -24.46
N GLY A 186 3.24 16.19 -23.18
CA GLY A 186 4.18 16.77 -22.24
C GLY A 186 5.00 15.69 -21.54
N SER A 187 6.24 16.02 -21.20
CA SER A 187 7.09 15.21 -20.34
C SER A 187 7.72 16.08 -19.26
N ALA A 188 7.85 15.53 -18.07
CA ALA A 188 8.46 16.17 -16.92
C ALA A 188 9.33 15.15 -16.19
N ALA A 189 10.54 15.54 -15.83
CA ALA A 189 11.43 14.74 -15.01
C ALA A 189 12.13 15.64 -13.99
N GLY A 190 12.35 15.12 -12.79
CA GLY A 190 12.91 15.89 -11.68
C GLY A 190 13.42 15.00 -10.57
N GLY A 191 14.28 15.58 -9.73
CA GLY A 191 14.77 14.96 -8.50
C GLY A 191 14.70 15.96 -7.36
N LEU A 192 14.32 15.48 -6.18
CA LEU A 192 14.27 16.26 -4.95
C LEU A 192 15.21 15.62 -3.92
N PHE A 193 16.23 16.37 -3.54
CA PHE A 193 17.11 16.02 -2.43
C PHE A 193 16.66 16.81 -1.20
N SER A 194 16.32 16.11 -0.11
CA SER A 194 15.94 16.72 1.15
C SER A 194 16.74 16.11 2.29
N TRP A 195 17.28 16.98 3.14
CA TRP A 195 18.02 16.56 4.33
C TRP A 195 17.85 17.58 5.45
N GLU A 196 17.44 17.10 6.60
CA GLU A 196 17.39 17.88 7.82
C GLU A 196 18.71 17.70 8.57
N ALA A 197 19.60 18.67 8.43
CA ALA A 197 20.92 18.62 9.08
C ALA A 197 20.81 18.68 10.61
N PHE A 198 19.84 19.45 11.13
CA PHE A 198 19.70 19.70 12.56
C PHE A 198 18.25 19.72 13.01
N ASP A 199 17.93 18.93 14.03
CA ASP A 199 16.56 18.61 14.46
C ASP A 199 16.40 18.62 16.00
N PHE A 200 17.34 19.26 16.73
CA PHE A 200 17.32 19.41 18.20
C PHE A 200 17.02 18.11 18.99
N GLY A 201 17.42 16.94 18.47
CA GLY A 201 17.22 15.64 19.13
C GLY A 201 15.89 14.95 18.85
N LEU A 202 15.06 15.47 17.95
CA LEU A 202 13.78 14.88 17.54
C LEU A 202 13.94 13.44 17.02
N ARG A 203 14.86 13.20 16.08
CA ARG A 203 15.14 11.84 15.55
C ARG A 203 15.67 10.91 16.64
N GLY A 204 16.41 11.44 17.62
CA GLY A 204 16.89 10.68 18.77
C GLY A 204 15.73 10.20 19.64
N ALA A 205 14.77 11.08 19.90
CA ALA A 205 13.55 10.74 20.62
C ALA A 205 12.69 9.73 19.85
N ALA A 206 12.55 9.89 18.53
CA ALA A 206 11.80 8.95 17.68
C ALA A 206 12.42 7.54 17.68
N VAL A 207 13.74 7.41 17.67
CA VAL A 207 14.40 6.09 17.78
C VAL A 207 14.16 5.46 19.15
N ARG A 208 14.26 6.24 20.23
CA ARG A 208 13.99 5.73 21.59
C ARG A 208 12.54 5.29 21.77
N GLU A 209 11.59 6.01 21.18
CA GLU A 209 10.17 5.62 21.16
C GLU A 209 9.98 4.29 20.42
N ALA A 210 10.59 4.14 19.24
CA ALA A 210 10.52 2.88 18.49
C ALA A 210 11.18 1.70 19.25
N GLU A 211 12.28 1.94 19.97
CA GLU A 211 12.92 0.93 20.83
C GLU A 211 12.06 0.53 22.02
N ALA A 212 11.37 1.49 22.65
CA ALA A 212 10.40 1.20 23.70
C ALA A 212 9.22 0.37 23.15
N SER A 213 8.79 0.62 21.91
CA SER A 213 7.78 -0.19 21.22
C SER A 213 8.25 -1.64 21.01
N VAL A 214 9.53 -1.87 20.68
CA VAL A 214 10.12 -3.22 20.61
C VAL A 214 10.11 -3.90 21.99
N ALA A 215 10.49 -3.18 23.04
CA ALA A 215 10.47 -3.71 24.40
C ALA A 215 9.05 -4.14 24.82
N ARG A 216 8.04 -3.33 24.49
CA ARG A 216 6.63 -3.67 24.70
C ARG A 216 6.22 -4.92 23.92
N ALA A 217 6.53 -4.99 22.62
CA ALA A 217 6.18 -6.15 21.80
C ALA A 217 6.79 -7.46 22.35
N ARG A 218 8.00 -7.41 22.92
CA ARG A 218 8.62 -8.57 23.58
C ARG A 218 7.90 -8.98 24.87
N ALA A 219 7.47 -8.01 25.67
CA ALA A 219 6.65 -8.28 26.84
C ALA A 219 5.31 -8.93 26.46
N ASP A 220 4.67 -8.44 25.39
CA ASP A 220 3.42 -9.00 24.85
C ASP A 220 3.62 -10.43 24.32
N GLU A 221 4.76 -10.73 23.70
CA GLU A 221 5.12 -12.11 23.29
C GLU A 221 5.29 -13.04 24.50
N SER A 222 5.99 -12.58 25.54
CA SER A 222 6.17 -13.35 26.77
C SER A 222 4.84 -13.60 27.48
N LEU A 223 3.94 -12.61 27.50
CA LEU A 223 2.58 -12.76 28.03
C LEU A 223 1.77 -13.77 27.21
N THR A 224 1.86 -13.72 25.88
CA THR A 224 1.18 -14.66 24.98
C THR A 224 1.65 -16.09 25.23
N ARG A 225 2.97 -16.28 25.38
CA ARG A 225 3.59 -17.56 25.71
C ARG A 225 3.04 -18.12 27.02
N LEU A 226 3.02 -17.30 28.08
CA LEU A 226 2.48 -17.68 29.37
C LEU A 226 0.99 -18.03 29.30
N SER A 227 0.20 -17.25 28.57
CA SER A 227 -1.23 -17.52 28.38
C SER A 227 -1.48 -18.84 27.67
N VAL A 228 -0.68 -19.18 26.66
CA VAL A 228 -0.78 -20.46 25.95
C VAL A 228 -0.39 -21.62 26.87
N GLN A 229 0.69 -21.48 27.63
CA GLN A 229 1.10 -22.49 28.62
C GLN A 229 0.00 -22.75 29.66
N ASN A 230 -0.60 -21.68 30.20
CA ASN A 230 -1.70 -21.80 31.16
C ASN A 230 -2.94 -22.48 30.55
N ALA A 231 -3.31 -22.10 29.33
CA ALA A 231 -4.44 -22.71 28.63
C ALA A 231 -4.21 -24.20 28.34
N VAL A 232 -3.00 -24.58 27.95
CA VAL A 232 -2.62 -25.99 27.71
C VAL A 232 -2.65 -26.79 29.01
N GLY A 233 -2.11 -26.24 30.10
CA GLY A 233 -2.14 -26.90 31.41
C GLY A 233 -3.57 -27.15 31.90
N ALA A 234 -4.45 -26.14 31.80
CA ALA A 234 -5.85 -26.29 32.16
C ALA A 234 -6.57 -27.33 31.28
N ALA A 235 -6.34 -27.29 29.97
CA ALA A 235 -6.93 -28.26 29.03
C ALA A 235 -6.44 -29.70 29.31
N PHE A 236 -5.15 -29.88 29.61
CA PHE A 236 -4.57 -31.18 29.95
C PHE A 236 -5.25 -31.76 31.20
N LEU A 237 -5.36 -30.97 32.28
CA LEU A 237 -6.02 -31.41 33.50
C LEU A 237 -7.50 -31.74 33.30
N SER A 238 -8.20 -30.97 32.45
CA SER A 238 -9.60 -31.25 32.08
C SER A 238 -9.75 -32.59 31.35
N VAL A 239 -8.85 -32.89 30.40
CA VAL A 239 -8.88 -34.18 29.69
C VAL A 239 -8.61 -35.34 30.65
N VAL A 240 -7.68 -35.18 31.60
CA VAL A 240 -7.41 -36.20 32.61
C VAL A 240 -8.62 -36.41 33.54
N SER A 241 -9.31 -35.34 33.96
CA SER A 241 -10.52 -35.49 34.79
C SER A 241 -11.66 -36.19 34.04
N ASP A 242 -11.84 -35.88 32.75
CA ASP A 242 -12.88 -36.50 31.92
C ASP A 242 -12.58 -37.99 31.70
N GLN A 243 -11.32 -38.37 31.50
CA GLN A 243 -10.90 -39.77 31.42
C GLN A 243 -11.21 -40.53 32.71
N GLN A 244 -10.97 -39.93 33.88
CA GLN A 244 -11.30 -40.54 35.17
C GLN A 244 -12.81 -40.67 35.37
N ALA A 245 -13.60 -39.69 34.93
CA ALA A 245 -15.05 -39.75 34.97
C ALA A 245 -15.60 -40.89 34.09
N VAL A 246 -15.04 -41.08 32.89
CA VAL A 246 -15.39 -42.20 32.01
C VAL A 246 -15.03 -43.54 32.64
N ALA A 247 -13.82 -43.67 33.20
CA ALA A 247 -13.40 -44.91 33.87
C ALA A 247 -14.31 -45.26 35.06
N ALA A 248 -14.74 -44.28 35.84
CA ALA A 248 -15.68 -44.47 36.94
C ALA A 248 -17.08 -44.89 36.44
N ALA A 249 -17.57 -44.29 35.36
CA ALA A 249 -18.84 -44.65 34.74
C ALA A 249 -18.82 -46.09 34.17
N GLU A 250 -17.72 -46.49 33.53
CA GLU A 250 -17.54 -47.86 33.03
C GLU A 250 -17.51 -48.89 34.17
N ALA A 251 -16.83 -48.58 35.27
CA ALA A 251 -16.82 -49.43 36.46
C ALA A 251 -18.21 -49.57 37.10
N ASP A 252 -19.03 -48.51 37.08
CA ASP A 252 -20.42 -48.56 37.56
C ASP A 252 -21.31 -49.43 36.65
N VAL A 253 -21.13 -49.35 35.31
CA VAL A 253 -21.82 -50.22 34.35
C VAL A 253 -21.44 -51.69 34.58
N GLN A 254 -20.14 -52.00 34.67
CA GLN A 254 -19.68 -53.37 34.92
C GLN A 254 -20.23 -53.95 36.23
N ARG A 255 -20.31 -53.12 37.29
CA ARG A 255 -20.89 -53.54 38.57
C ARG A 255 -22.37 -53.90 38.43
N ARG A 256 -23.14 -53.09 37.69
CA ARG A 256 -24.57 -53.38 37.44
C ARG A 256 -24.75 -54.67 36.65
N ASP A 257 -23.92 -54.92 35.65
CA ASP A 257 -23.99 -56.13 34.83
C ASP A 257 -23.70 -57.42 35.65
N ILE A 258 -22.79 -57.36 36.61
CA ILE A 258 -22.49 -58.49 37.50
C ILE A 258 -23.67 -58.78 38.45
N LEU A 259 -24.34 -57.74 38.95
CA LEU A 259 -25.50 -57.89 39.85
C LEU A 259 -26.78 -58.35 39.14
N ALA A 260 -26.86 -58.18 37.82
CA ALA A 260 -28.02 -58.59 37.02
C ALA A 260 -27.97 -60.06 36.57
N ARG A 261 -26.88 -60.79 36.85
CA ARG A 261 -26.69 -62.21 36.56
C ARG A 261 -26.93 -63.06 37.81
#